data_AF-A0A0M0BNC3-F1
#
_entry.id   AF-A0A0M0BNC3-F1
#
_cell.length_a   1.000
_cell.length_b   1.000
_cell.length_c   1.000
_cell.angle_alpha   90.00
_cell.angle_beta   90.00
_cell.angle_gamma   90.00
#
_symmetry.space_group_name_H-M   'P 1'
#
loop_
_entity.id
_entity.type
_entity.pdbx_description
1 polymer ?
#
loop_
_entity_poly.entity_id
_entity_poly.type
_entity_poly.pdbx_seq_one_letter_code
_entity_poly.pdbx_strand_id
1 'polypeptide(L)'
;MIYSFLIKALETYGRPVTTRELRTFVYDRLPMCADHVAPHLVVLLEHGLVTRRLDTEKRAVYWDAEKPYATPKELATKHPTLFEDSVYYYTVSREVS
;
A
#
# COMPACT_ATOMS: atom_id res chain seq x y z
N MET A 1 -1.45 6.91 3.34
CA MET A 1 -2.03 5.61 2.94
C MET A 1 -0.94 4.68 2.39
N ILE A 2 -0.88 3.42 2.83
CA ILE A 2 0.17 2.45 2.45
C ILE A 2 0.21 2.16 0.94
N TYR A 3 -0.93 2.19 0.25
CA TYR A 3 -1.00 1.99 -1.21
C TYR A 3 -0.09 2.95 -2.00
N SER A 4 -0.07 4.23 -1.66
CA SER A 4 0.80 5.21 -2.31
C SER A 4 2.29 4.97 -2.02
N PHE A 5 2.62 4.43 -0.84
CA PHE A 5 4.00 4.03 -0.55
C PHE A 5 4.41 2.78 -1.33
N LEU A 6 3.50 1.83 -1.54
CA LEU A 6 3.75 0.67 -2.40
C LEU A 6 4.05 1.11 -3.82
N ILE A 7 3.23 1.99 -4.43
CA ILE A 7 3.48 2.50 -5.79
C ILE A 7 4.85 3.15 -5.90
N LYS A 8 5.17 4.06 -4.97
CA LYS A 8 6.49 4.72 -4.94
C LYS A 8 7.64 3.72 -4.78
N ALA A 9 7.45 2.67 -3.98
CA ALA A 9 8.44 1.62 -3.84
C ALA A 9 8.59 0.86 -5.17
N LEU A 10 7.50 0.45 -5.82
CA LEU A 10 7.55 -0.22 -7.12
C LEU A 10 8.27 0.61 -8.18
N GLU A 11 8.00 1.92 -8.23
CA GLU A 11 8.71 2.87 -9.11
C GLU A 11 10.20 2.97 -8.77
N THR A 12 10.54 2.99 -7.48
CA THR A 12 11.94 3.11 -7.02
C THR A 12 12.75 1.84 -7.29
N TYR A 13 12.15 0.66 -7.04
CA TYR A 13 12.83 -0.63 -7.20
C TYR A 13 12.73 -1.19 -8.62
N GLY A 14 11.79 -0.70 -9.44
CA GLY A 14 11.54 -1.20 -10.80
C GLY A 14 11.00 -2.64 -10.85
N ARG A 15 10.53 -3.18 -9.71
CA ARG A 15 10.04 -4.56 -9.58
C ARG A 15 9.07 -4.70 -8.39
N PRO A 16 8.30 -5.79 -8.32
CA PRO A 16 7.60 -6.19 -7.11
C PRO A 16 8.52 -6.18 -5.88
N VAL A 17 7.98 -5.70 -4.76
CA VAL A 17 8.73 -5.51 -3.51
C VAL A 17 8.28 -6.51 -2.46
N THR A 18 9.21 -6.96 -1.63
CA THR A 18 8.84 -7.81 -0.49
C THR A 18 8.17 -7.00 0.61
N THR A 19 7.42 -7.66 1.50
CA THR A 19 6.89 -7.00 2.72
C THR A 19 7.98 -6.28 3.52
N ARG A 20 9.17 -6.87 3.61
CA ARG A 20 10.32 -6.29 4.32
C ARG A 20 10.88 -5.05 3.62
N GLU A 21 11.05 -5.11 2.30
CA GLU A 21 11.51 -3.96 1.52
C GLU A 21 10.53 -2.80 1.63
N LEU A 22 9.23 -3.06 1.49
CA LEU A 22 8.23 -2.02 1.65
C LEU A 22 8.19 -1.46 3.07
N ARG A 23 8.28 -2.32 4.10
CA ARG A 23 8.36 -1.87 5.50
C ARG A 23 9.56 -0.96 5.73
N THR A 24 10.72 -1.32 5.18
CA THR A 24 11.94 -0.50 5.28
C THR A 24 11.75 0.84 4.55
N PHE A 25 11.24 0.80 3.33
CA PHE A 25 10.95 1.99 2.53
C PHE A 25 9.97 2.95 3.21
N VAL A 26 8.96 2.43 3.89
CA VAL A 26 8.00 3.19 4.68
C VAL A 26 8.64 3.71 5.96
N TYR A 27 9.43 2.89 6.66
CA TYR A 27 10.09 3.29 7.90
C TYR A 27 10.99 4.52 7.71
N ASP A 28 11.76 4.54 6.62
CA ASP A 28 12.67 5.67 6.32
C ASP A 28 11.94 6.99 6.05
N ARG A 29 10.64 6.94 5.73
CA ARG A 29 9.81 8.12 5.38
C ARG A 29 8.83 8.49 6.48
N LEU A 30 8.20 7.49 7.10
CA LEU A 30 7.19 7.65 8.11
C LEU A 30 7.21 6.44 9.07
N PRO A 31 8.13 6.42 10.05
CA PRO A 31 8.34 5.29 10.96
C PRO A 31 7.06 4.75 11.61
N MET A 32 6.15 5.65 11.99
CA MET A 32 4.87 5.31 12.64
C MET A 32 3.95 4.42 11.81
N CYS A 33 4.14 4.34 10.49
CA CYS A 33 3.32 3.51 9.61
C CYS A 33 3.98 2.21 9.16
N ALA A 34 5.26 2.01 9.49
CA ALA A 34 6.00 0.83 9.05
C ALA A 34 5.38 -0.48 9.59
N ASP A 35 4.89 -0.47 10.83
CA ASP A 35 4.31 -1.66 11.46
C ASP A 35 2.90 -1.99 10.94
N HIS A 36 2.22 -1.01 10.34
CA HIS A 36 0.90 -1.19 9.72
C HIS A 36 0.97 -1.69 8.27
N VAL A 37 2.17 -1.80 7.68
CA VAL A 37 2.34 -2.20 6.27
C VAL A 37 1.70 -3.56 5.99
N ALA A 38 2.02 -4.58 6.78
CA ALA A 38 1.52 -5.94 6.52
C ALA A 38 -0.02 -6.03 6.65
N PRO A 39 -0.66 -5.52 7.72
CA PRO A 39 -2.12 -5.45 7.79
C PRO A 39 -2.75 -4.72 6.61
N HIS A 40 -2.23 -3.55 6.21
CA HIS A 40 -2.79 -2.80 5.09
C HIS A 40 -2.64 -3.51 3.75
N LEU A 41 -1.55 -4.25 3.50
CA LEU A 41 -1.38 -5.01 2.27
C LEU A 41 -2.43 -6.13 2.12
N VAL A 42 -2.84 -6.75 3.23
CA VAL A 42 -3.92 -7.75 3.23
C VAL A 42 -5.25 -7.11 2.84
N VAL A 43 -5.58 -5.97 3.45
CA VAL A 43 -6.81 -5.23 3.10
C VAL A 43 -6.79 -4.80 1.62
N LEU A 44 -5.67 -4.26 1.14
CA LEU A 44 -5.54 -3.88 -0.28
C LEU A 44 -5.69 -5.07 -1.23
N LEU A 45 -5.25 -6.27 -0.81
CA LEU A 45 -5.39 -7.50 -1.58
C LEU A 45 -6.85 -7.95 -1.68
N GLU A 46 -7.60 -7.86 -0.57
CA GLU A 46 -9.03 -8.15 -0.52
C GLU A 46 -9.84 -7.21 -1.43
N HIS A 47 -9.39 -5.97 -1.58
CA HIS A 47 -9.94 -4.98 -2.50
C HIS A 47 -9.44 -5.11 -3.95
N GLY A 48 -8.56 -6.06 -4.26
CA GLY A 48 -8.04 -6.28 -5.61
C GLY A 48 -7.11 -5.17 -6.12
N LEU A 49 -6.58 -4.34 -5.22
CA LEU A 49 -5.71 -3.20 -5.57
C LEU A 49 -4.24 -3.61 -5.70
N VAL A 50 -3.88 -4.74 -5.08
CA VAL A 50 -2.54 -5.29 -5.09
C VAL A 50 -2.61 -6.78 -5.37
N THR A 51 -1.54 -7.32 -5.92
CA THR A 51 -1.35 -8.76 -6.08
C THR A 51 -0.18 -9.21 -5.22
N ARG A 52 -0.16 -10.51 -4.88
CA ARG A 52 0.96 -11.11 -4.16
C ARG A 52 1.48 -12.34 -4.88
N ARG A 53 2.79 -12.54 -4.83
CA ARG A 53 3.47 -13.77 -5.26
C ARG A 53 4.34 -14.29 -4.12
N LEU A 54 4.11 -15.54 -3.74
CA LEU A 54 4.97 -16.23 -2.78
C LEU A 54 6.19 -16.80 -3.49
N ASP A 55 7.38 -16.47 -2.99
CA ASP A 55 8.64 -17.11 -3.34
C ASP A 55 9.02 -18.05 -2.19
N THR A 56 8.85 -19.35 -2.43
CA THR A 56 9.08 -20.40 -1.42
C THR A 56 10.56 -20.63 -1.14
N GLU A 57 11.43 -20.42 -2.13
CA GLU A 57 12.88 -20.55 -1.98
C GLU A 57 13.42 -19.45 -1.07
N LYS A 58 12.95 -18.22 -1.27
CA LYS A 58 13.38 -17.06 -0.48
C LYS A 58 12.53 -16.82 0.77
N ARG A 59 11.48 -17.63 0.97
CA ARG A 59 10.49 -17.46 2.04
C ARG A 59 9.96 -16.02 2.13
N ALA A 60 9.66 -15.45 0.97
CA ALA A 60 9.30 -14.04 0.83
C ALA A 60 7.98 -13.87 0.07
N VAL A 61 7.18 -12.90 0.50
CA VAL A 61 5.98 -12.48 -0.23
C VAL A 61 6.32 -11.19 -0.98
N TYR A 62 6.22 -11.25 -2.29
CA TYR A 62 6.35 -10.11 -3.19
C TYR A 62 4.99 -9.50 -3.46
N TRP A 63 4.92 -8.18 -3.45
CA TRP A 63 3.74 -7.38 -3.68
C TRP A 63 3.92 -6.54 -4.92
N ASP A 64 2.86 -6.46 -5.72
CA ASP A 64 2.74 -5.56 -6.85
C ASP A 64 1.40 -4.83 -6.78
N ALA A 65 1.26 -3.72 -7.50
CA ALA A 65 0.02 -2.95 -7.57
C ALA A 65 -0.62 -3.15 -8.94
N GLU A 66 -1.95 -3.27 -8.97
CA GLU A 66 -2.68 -3.44 -10.22
C GLU A 66 -2.59 -2.16 -11.06
N LYS A 67 -2.30 -2.32 -12.36
CA LYS A 67 -2.20 -1.21 -13.31
C LYS A 67 -3.50 -1.08 -14.12
N PRO A 68 -3.98 0.15 -14.40
CA PRO A 68 -3.41 1.44 -14.00
C PRO A 68 -3.58 1.70 -12.50
N TYR A 69 -2.59 2.38 -11.90
CA TYR A 69 -2.63 2.71 -10.48
C TYR A 69 -3.80 3.61 -10.14
N ALA A 70 -4.61 3.21 -9.15
CA ALA A 70 -5.76 3.98 -8.73
C ALA A 70 -5.31 5.27 -8.00
N THR A 71 -5.90 6.40 -8.37
CA THR A 71 -5.69 7.65 -7.65
C THR A 71 -6.40 7.62 -6.29
N PRO A 72 -5.99 8.44 -5.30
CA PRO A 72 -6.69 8.55 -4.03
C PRO A 72 -8.19 8.85 -4.18
N LYS A 73 -8.57 9.66 -5.17
CA LYS A 73 -9.96 9.99 -5.48
C LYS A 73 -10.76 8.78 -5.96
N GLU A 74 -10.17 7.98 -6.85
CA GLU A 74 -10.80 6.74 -7.32
C GLU A 74 -10.91 5.70 -6.22
N LEU A 75 -9.90 5.59 -5.35
CA LEU A 75 -9.94 4.73 -4.18
C LEU A 75 -11.05 5.14 -3.21
N ALA A 76 -11.19 6.44 -2.92
CA ALA A 76 -12.26 6.94 -2.06
C ALA A 76 -13.65 6.70 -2.63
N THR A 77 -13.78 6.69 -3.96
CA THR A 77 -15.06 6.45 -4.65
C THR A 77 -15.40 4.96 -4.75
N LYS A 78 -14.41 4.11 -5.10
CA LYS A 78 -14.61 2.68 -5.37
C LYS A 78 -14.51 1.81 -4.10
N HIS A 79 -13.75 2.26 -3.11
CA HIS A 79 -13.46 1.53 -1.88
C HIS A 79 -13.51 2.47 -0.67
N PRO A 80 -14.68 3.07 -0.37
CA PRO A 80 -14.82 4.02 0.73
C PRO A 80 -14.41 3.42 2.09
N THR A 81 -14.62 2.11 2.28
CA THR A 81 -14.24 1.36 3.49
C THR A 81 -12.75 1.40 3.80
N LEU A 82 -11.87 1.58 2.80
CA LEU A 82 -10.42 1.76 3.01
C LEU A 82 -10.09 3.01 3.83
N PHE A 83 -11.00 3.99 3.84
CA PHE A 83 -10.84 5.27 4.51
C PHE A 83 -11.59 5.33 5.84
N GLU A 84 -12.48 4.38 6.13
CA GLU A 84 -13.24 4.31 7.38
C GLU A 84 -12.38 3.78 8.54
N ASP A 85 -11.59 2.73 8.28
CA ASP A 85 -10.70 2.12 9.29
C ASP A 85 -9.35 2.84 9.44
N SER A 86 -9.02 3.75 8.53
CA SER A 86 -7.78 4.49 8.59
C SER A 86 -8.00 5.88 9.17
N VAL A 87 -7.41 6.12 10.34
CA VAL A 87 -7.25 7.42 11.03
C VAL A 87 -6.75 8.55 10.08
N TYR A 88 -6.29 8.19 8.87
CA TYR A 88 -5.92 9.03 7.75
C TYR A 88 -7.06 9.85 7.11
N TYR A 89 -8.35 9.51 7.29
CA TYR A 89 -9.47 10.27 6.72
C TYR A 89 -9.35 11.77 7.05
N TYR A 90 -8.99 12.11 8.28
CA TYR A 90 -8.86 13.51 8.72
C TYR A 90 -7.71 14.29 8.05
N THR A 91 -6.66 13.60 7.60
CA THR A 91 -5.51 14.26 6.97
C THR A 91 -5.72 14.43 5.46
N VAL A 92 -6.32 13.44 4.81
CA VAL A 92 -6.59 13.48 3.35
C VAL A 92 -7.84 14.31 3.03
N SER A 93 -8.85 14.34 3.91
CA SER A 93 -10.06 15.17 3.74
C SER A 93 -9.73 16.66 3.56
N ARG A 94 -8.62 17.15 4.14
CA ARG A 94 -8.16 18.54 3.99
C ARG A 94 -7.52 18.87 2.64
N GLU A 95 -7.04 17.88 1.89
CA GLU A 95 -6.44 18.10 0.56
C GLU A 95 -7.47 17.96 -0.58
N VAL A 96 -8.69 17.50 -0.28
CA VAL A 96 -9.78 17.30 -1.25
C VAL A 96 -10.85 18.40 -1.14
N SER A 97 -10.73 19.31 -0.16
CA SER A 97 -11.64 20.46 0.03
C SER A 97 -11.12 21.74 -0.61
#